data_AF-A0A3S5DN63-F1
#
_entry.id   AF-A0A3S5DN63-F1
#
_cell.length_a   1.000
_cell.length_b   1.000
_cell.length_c   1.000
_cell.angle_alpha   90.00
_cell.angle_beta   90.00
_cell.angle_gamma   90.00
#
_symmetry.space_group_name_H-M   'P 1'
#
loop_
_entity.id
_entity.type
_entity.pdbx_description
1 polymer ?
#
loop_
_entity_poly.entity_id
_entity_poly.type
_entity_poly.pdbx_seq_one_letter_code
_entity_poly.pdbx_strand_id
1 'polypeptide(L)'
;MKLEVLPLDQKTFSAYGDVIETQERDFFHINNGLVERYHDLAKVEVLEQDRTLISINRAQPAAMPIVVHELERHPLGTQAFVPMNGEAFCRYCRARR
;
A
#
# COMPACT_ATOMS: atom_id res chain seq x y z
N MET A 1 6.18 -14.95 19.25
CA MET A 1 7.30 -14.76 18.29
C MET A 1 7.56 -13.28 18.17
N LYS A 2 8.82 -12.83 18.11
CA LYS A 2 9.13 -11.43 17.82
C LYS A 2 9.08 -11.21 16.30
N LEU A 3 8.48 -10.12 15.86
CA LEU A 3 8.46 -9.71 14.46
C LEU A 3 9.42 -8.54 14.30
N GLU A 4 10.37 -8.67 13.38
CA GLU A 4 11.25 -7.58 13.00
C GLU A 4 10.57 -6.71 11.94
N VAL A 5 10.66 -5.39 12.12
CA VAL A 5 10.16 -4.42 11.13
C VAL A 5 11.32 -4.08 10.22
N LEU A 6 11.15 -4.34 8.93
CA LEU A 6 12.13 -4.06 7.90
C LEU A 6 11.68 -2.86 7.04
N PRO A 7 12.60 -2.13 6.40
CA PRO A 7 12.26 -1.12 5.41
C PRO A 7 11.36 -1.69 4.30
N LEU A 8 10.40 -0.88 3.84
CA LEU A 8 9.53 -1.26 2.74
C LEU A 8 10.27 -1.10 1.42
N ASP A 9 10.19 -2.11 0.57
CA ASP A 9 10.77 -2.12 -0.77
C ASP A 9 9.86 -2.96 -1.69
N GLN A 10 9.69 -2.54 -2.95
CA GLN A 10 8.83 -3.23 -3.90
C GLN A 10 9.21 -4.68 -4.12
N LYS A 11 10.50 -5.00 -4.23
CA LYS A 11 10.96 -6.36 -4.50
C LYS A 11 10.57 -7.29 -3.36
N THR A 12 10.79 -6.86 -2.12
CA THR A 12 10.42 -7.63 -0.91
C THR A 12 8.91 -7.67 -0.66
N PHE A 13 8.17 -6.65 -1.11
CA PHE A 13 6.72 -6.55 -0.91
C PHE A 13 5.88 -7.22 -2.02
N SER A 14 6.48 -7.54 -3.17
CA SER A 14 5.81 -8.07 -4.37
C SER A 14 4.89 -9.29 -4.15
N ALA A 15 5.17 -10.12 -3.14
CA ALA A 15 4.32 -11.27 -2.81
C ALA A 15 3.01 -10.90 -2.09
N TYR A 16 2.88 -9.66 -1.61
CA TYR A 16 1.74 -9.15 -0.84
C TYR A 16 0.96 -8.07 -1.58
N GLY A 17 1.59 -7.38 -2.53
CA GLY A 17 0.99 -6.33 -3.36
C GLY A 17 2.04 -5.38 -3.93
N ASP A 18 1.60 -4.15 -4.23
CA ASP A 18 2.43 -3.11 -4.83
C ASP A 18 2.76 -2.00 -3.82
N VAL A 19 3.96 -1.41 -3.97
CA VAL A 19 4.40 -0.20 -3.28
C VAL A 19 4.15 0.99 -4.20
N ILE A 20 3.31 1.92 -3.76
CA ILE A 20 2.98 3.15 -4.49
C ILE A 20 4.01 4.22 -4.13
N GLU A 21 5.00 4.41 -5.00
CA GLU A 21 6.10 5.36 -4.82
C GLU A 21 6.61 5.88 -6.18
N THR A 22 7.45 6.92 -6.15
CA THR A 22 8.09 7.49 -7.35
C THR A 22 9.58 7.16 -7.45
N GLN A 23 10.21 6.72 -6.36
CA GLN A 23 11.63 6.41 -6.32
C GLN A 23 11.93 5.18 -7.19
N GLU A 24 12.89 5.32 -8.11
CA GLU A 24 13.32 4.25 -9.02
C GLU A 24 12.17 3.62 -9.83
N ARG A 25 11.14 4.41 -10.15
CA ARG A 25 10.02 3.99 -11.00
C ARG A 25 10.07 4.63 -12.37
N ASP A 26 9.68 3.85 -13.36
CA ASP A 26 9.47 4.34 -14.71
C ASP A 26 8.35 5.39 -14.72
N PHE A 27 8.56 6.40 -15.56
CA PHE A 27 7.58 7.43 -15.84
C PHE A 27 7.66 7.83 -17.31
N PHE A 28 6.64 8.53 -17.76
CA PHE A 28 6.70 9.25 -19.02
C PHE A 28 6.15 10.65 -18.84
N HIS A 29 6.64 11.57 -19.67
CA HIS A 29 6.15 12.94 -19.64
C HIS A 29 4.77 13.06 -20.28
N ILE A 30 3.91 13.86 -19.66
CA ILE A 30 2.65 14.35 -20.21
C ILE A 30 2.64 15.89 -20.17
N ASN A 31 1.59 16.52 -20.73
CA ASN A 31 1.45 17.98 -20.77
C ASN A 31 2.70 18.70 -21.32
N ASN A 32 3.17 18.28 -22.49
CA ASN A 32 4.34 18.86 -23.17
C ASN A 32 5.64 18.84 -22.33
N GLY A 33 5.87 17.78 -21.55
CA GLY A 33 7.08 17.67 -20.74
C GLY A 33 6.93 18.19 -19.31
N LEU A 34 5.82 18.86 -18.97
CA LEU A 34 5.68 19.56 -17.69
C LEU A 34 5.29 18.67 -16.51
N VAL A 35 4.81 17.46 -16.77
CA VAL A 35 4.37 16.53 -15.72
C VAL A 35 4.99 15.17 -15.98
N GLU A 36 5.61 14.60 -14.95
CA GLU A 36 6.04 13.21 -14.92
C GLU A 36 4.89 12.34 -14.43
N ARG A 37 4.43 11.41 -15.28
CA ARG A 37 3.40 10.44 -14.92
C ARG A 37 4.07 9.12 -14.58
N TYR A 38 4.19 8.85 -13.29
CA TYR A 38 4.50 7.52 -12.76
C TYR A 38 3.27 6.64 -12.93
N HIS A 39 3.32 5.78 -13.94
CA HIS A 39 2.16 4.99 -14.36
C HIS A 39 2.15 3.62 -13.71
N ASP A 40 0.95 3.04 -13.58
CA ASP A 40 0.74 1.65 -13.17
C ASP A 40 1.42 1.25 -11.84
N LEU A 41 1.43 2.17 -10.87
CA LEU A 41 2.05 1.94 -9.56
C LEU A 41 1.28 0.90 -8.70
N ALA A 42 0.01 0.68 -9.01
CA ALA A 42 -0.82 -0.36 -8.40
C ALA A 42 -2.06 -0.61 -9.25
N LYS A 43 -2.51 -1.86 -9.31
CA LYS A 43 -3.78 -2.24 -9.94
C LYS A 43 -4.87 -2.41 -8.90
N VAL A 44 -5.99 -1.71 -9.07
CA VAL A 44 -7.19 -1.89 -8.22
C VAL A 44 -8.03 -3.01 -8.80
N GLU A 45 -8.27 -4.06 -8.01
CA GLU A 45 -9.14 -5.18 -8.38
C GLU A 45 -10.30 -5.28 -7.39
N VAL A 46 -11.54 -5.35 -7.89
CA VAL A 46 -12.77 -5.42 -7.11
C VAL A 46 -13.77 -6.30 -7.86
N LEU A 47 -14.22 -7.40 -7.26
CA LEU A 47 -14.99 -8.45 -7.95
C LEU A 47 -16.51 -8.38 -7.70
N GLU A 48 -16.94 -8.02 -6.50
CA GLU A 48 -18.36 -8.11 -6.09
C GLU A 48 -18.87 -6.85 -5.37
N GLN A 49 -18.13 -5.74 -5.43
CA GLN A 49 -18.65 -4.45 -4.98
C GLN A 49 -19.15 -3.67 -6.19
N ASP A 50 -20.30 -3.02 -6.03
CA ASP A 50 -20.93 -2.23 -7.10
C ASP A 50 -20.03 -1.07 -7.57
N ARG A 51 -19.08 -0.62 -6.73
CA ARG A 51 -18.27 0.58 -6.98
C ARG A 51 -16.88 0.49 -6.34
N THR A 52 -15.87 0.98 -7.06
CA THR A 52 -14.58 1.38 -6.49
C THR A 52 -14.74 2.67 -5.70
N LEU A 53 -14.29 2.67 -4.44
CA LEU A 53 -14.46 3.79 -3.51
C LEU A 53 -13.12 4.45 -3.17
N ILE A 54 -13.15 5.76 -2.94
CA ILE A 54 -12.04 6.54 -2.37
C ILE A 54 -12.51 7.08 -1.03
N SER A 55 -11.72 6.88 0.01
CA SER A 55 -12.06 7.25 1.40
C SER A 55 -10.83 7.80 2.11
N ILE A 56 -11.04 8.64 3.13
CA ILE A 56 -10.00 9.06 4.07
C ILE A 56 -10.25 8.36 5.40
N ASN A 57 -9.28 7.55 5.84
CA ASN A 57 -9.29 6.93 7.16
C ASN A 57 -8.36 7.72 8.09
N ARG A 58 -8.88 8.21 9.22
CA ARG A 58 -8.08 8.90 10.23
C ARG A 58 -7.83 7.96 11.41
N ALA A 59 -6.67 7.31 11.40
CA ALA A 59 -6.24 6.40 12.46
C ALA A 59 -5.48 7.15 13.58
N GLN A 60 -5.56 6.62 14.81
CA GLN A 60 -4.72 7.05 15.92
C GLN A 60 -3.42 6.23 15.95
N PRO A 61 -2.28 6.79 16.39
CA PRO A 61 -1.04 6.04 16.58
C PRO A 61 -1.24 4.90 17.59
N ALA A 62 -0.69 3.72 17.30
CA ALA A 62 -0.71 2.60 18.23
C ALA A 62 0.31 2.81 19.36
N ALA A 63 -0.04 2.39 20.58
CA ALA A 63 0.89 2.36 21.69
C ALA A 63 1.94 1.25 21.52
N MET A 64 3.17 1.52 21.94
CA MET A 64 4.26 0.55 21.88
C MET A 64 4.47 -0.13 23.24
N PRO A 65 4.81 -1.44 23.26
CA PRO A 65 5.02 -2.32 22.10
C PRO A 65 3.70 -2.78 21.45
N ILE A 66 3.68 -2.85 20.11
CA ILE A 66 2.54 -3.42 19.38
C ILE A 66 2.57 -4.95 19.49
N VAL A 67 1.48 -5.54 19.96
CA VAL A 67 1.26 -6.99 19.97
C VAL A 67 0.20 -7.33 18.92
N VAL A 68 0.58 -8.10 17.91
CA VAL A 68 -0.33 -8.51 16.82
C VAL A 68 -0.94 -9.87 17.15
N HIS A 69 -2.26 -9.93 17.22
CA HIS A 69 -3.02 -11.16 17.50
C HIS A 69 -3.86 -11.63 16.32
N GLU A 70 -4.16 -10.74 15.38
CA GLU A 70 -5.05 -10.99 14.25
C GLU A 70 -4.55 -10.36 12.95
N LEU A 71 -5.08 -10.88 11.85
CA LEU A 71 -4.88 -10.37 10.50
C LEU A 71 -6.21 -10.48 9.77
N GLU A 72 -6.55 -9.45 9.02
CA GLU A 72 -7.71 -9.44 8.13
C GLU A 72 -7.31 -9.69 6.67
N ARG A 73 -8.31 -9.96 5.84
CA ARG A 73 -8.16 -10.03 4.38
C ARG A 73 -9.44 -9.59 3.70
N HIS A 74 -9.31 -9.09 2.48
CA HIS A 74 -10.42 -8.79 1.58
C HIS A 74 -10.37 -9.76 0.38
N PRO A 75 -11.14 -10.87 0.39
CA PRO A 75 -11.05 -11.89 -0.67
C PRO A 75 -11.50 -11.39 -2.05
N LEU A 76 -12.33 -10.34 -2.08
CA LEU A 76 -13.04 -9.86 -3.26
C LEU A 76 -12.52 -8.51 -3.76
N GLY A 77 -11.43 -8.01 -3.19
CA GLY A 77 -10.82 -6.80 -3.71
C GLY A 77 -9.52 -6.41 -3.03
N THR A 78 -8.78 -5.54 -3.72
CA THR A 78 -7.57 -4.89 -3.25
C THR A 78 -7.90 -3.75 -2.29
N GLN A 79 -6.94 -3.40 -1.43
CA GLN A 79 -7.03 -2.24 -0.55
C GLN A 79 -5.69 -1.51 -0.53
N ALA A 80 -5.71 -0.22 -0.87
CA ALA A 80 -4.54 0.65 -0.90
C ALA A 80 -4.58 1.69 0.22
N PHE A 81 -3.42 2.04 0.74
CA PHE A 81 -3.25 3.12 1.73
C PHE A 81 -2.09 4.02 1.30
N VAL A 82 -2.35 5.32 1.24
CA VAL A 82 -1.35 6.36 0.93
C VAL A 82 -1.43 7.44 2.01
N PRO A 83 -0.33 7.74 2.74
CA PRO A 83 -0.33 8.79 3.75
C PRO A 83 -0.50 10.16 3.08
N MET A 84 -1.31 11.03 3.68
CA MET A 84 -1.67 12.31 3.06
C MET A 84 -0.66 13.43 3.34
N ASN A 85 0.17 13.30 4.39
CA ASN A 85 1.19 14.29 4.73
C ASN A 85 2.59 13.68 4.87
N GLY A 86 2.85 12.55 4.21
CA GLY A 86 4.15 11.88 4.23
C GLY A 86 4.49 11.19 5.55
N GLU A 87 3.48 10.85 6.35
CA GLU A 87 3.68 10.12 7.62
C GLU A 87 4.24 8.72 7.37
N ALA A 88 5.23 8.32 8.19
CA ALA A 88 5.69 6.93 8.24
C ALA A 88 4.66 6.05 8.98
N PHE A 89 4.41 4.85 8.46
CA PHE A 89 3.54 3.85 9.09
C PHE A 89 4.10 2.44 8.86
N CYS A 90 3.69 1.50 9.71
CA CYS A 90 4.10 0.09 9.61
C CYS A 90 3.01 -0.74 8.91
N ARG A 91 3.44 -1.74 8.14
CA ARG A 91 2.55 -2.75 7.54
C ARG A 91 3.02 -4.14 7.94
N TYR A 92 2.07 -4.96 8.37
CA TYR A 92 2.29 -6.37 8.65
C TYR A 92 1.45 -7.20 7.69
N CYS A 93 2.12 -8.03 6.89
CA CYS A 93 1.49 -8.85 5.86
C CYS A 93 1.91 -10.31 6.01
N ARG A 94 1.06 -11.22 5.53
CA ARG A 94 1.33 -12.66 5.49
C ARG A 94 0.90 -13.21 4.14
N ALA A 95 1.81 -13.92 3.47
CA ALA A 95 1.54 -14.51 2.17
C ALA A 95 0.49 -15.62 2.33
N ARG A 96 -0.33 -15.81 1.29
CA ARG A 96 -1.18 -17.01 1.23
C ARG A 96 -0.27 -18.24 1.15
N ARG A 97 -0.61 -19.27 1.92
CA ARG A 97 -0.14 -20.62 1.61
C ARG A 97 -0.84 -21.12 0.36
#